data_AF-A0A3D1ILI6-F1
#
_entry.id   AF-A0A3D1ILI6-F1
#
_cell.length_a   1.000
_cell.length_b   1.000
_cell.length_c   1.000
_cell.angle_alpha   90.00
_cell.angle_beta   90.00
_cell.angle_gamma   90.00
#
_symmetry.space_group_name_H-M   'P 1'
#
loop_
_entity.id
_entity.type
_entity.pdbx_description
1 polymer ?
#
loop_
_entity_poly.entity_id
_entity_poly.type
_entity_poly.pdbx_seq_one_letter_code
_entity_poly.pdbx_strand_id
1 'polypeptide(L)' 'MTPQVLTSSAGALFELSEFAALPCGCVAGGYVARSLELDVVALEVKGPHCTAGHHTAGSLLATDDVAGRFAVVRV' A
#
# COMPACT_ATOMS: atom_id res chain seq x y z
N MET A 1 1.02 23.74 -3.43
CA MET A 1 1.73 22.52 -2.98
C MET A 1 2.32 21.86 -4.22
N THR A 2 3.63 21.91 -4.39
CA THR A 2 4.32 21.16 -5.44
C THR A 2 4.43 19.70 -5.02
N PRO A 3 4.02 18.72 -5.85
CA PRO A 3 4.23 17.31 -5.53
C PRO A 3 5.75 17.04 -5.53
N GLN A 4 6.27 16.60 -4.39
CA GLN A 4 7.65 16.15 -4.29
C GLN A 4 7.70 14.73 -4.87
N VAL A 5 8.37 14.54 -6.00
CA VAL A 5 8.69 13.20 -6.51
C VAL A 5 9.87 12.69 -5.69
N LEU A 6 9.61 11.79 -4.75
CA LEU A 6 10.66 11.08 -4.02
C LEU A 6 11.39 10.18 -5.03
N THR A 7 12.60 10.56 -5.42
CA THR A 7 13.47 9.69 -6.20
C THR A 7 13.87 8.51 -5.33
N SER A 8 13.49 7.31 -5.76
CA SER A 8 13.88 6.05 -5.14
C SER A 8 15.41 5.97 -5.13
N SER A 9 16.02 5.92 -3.94
CA SER A 9 17.47 5.77 -3.83
C SER A 9 17.86 4.37 -4.30
N ALA A 10 19.11 4.19 -4.76
CA ALA A 10 19.64 2.92 -5.27
C ALA A 10 19.72 1.77 -4.22
N GLY A 11 18.94 1.84 -3.13
CA GLY A 11 18.77 0.80 -2.11
C GLY A 11 17.33 0.66 -1.59
N ALA A 12 16.34 1.29 -2.23
CA ALA A 12 14.95 1.07 -1.88
C ALA A 12 14.53 -0.35 -2.31
N LEU A 13 14.29 -1.22 -1.33
CA LEU A 13 13.85 -2.60 -1.57
C LEU A 13 12.45 -2.67 -2.19
N PHE A 14 11.62 -1.65 -1.96
CA PHE A 14 10.25 -1.57 -2.39
C PHE A 14 10.03 -0.28 -3.18
N GLU A 15 9.44 -0.41 -4.37
CA GLU A 15 9.02 0.70 -5.22
C GLU A 15 7.50 0.85 -5.15
N LEU A 16 7.01 2.05 -4.88
CA LEU A 16 5.58 2.35 -4.96
C LEU A 16 5.09 2.18 -6.40
N SER A 17 4.07 1.34 -6.61
CA SER A 17 3.46 1.09 -7.91
C SER A 17 2.15 1.85 -8.10
N GLU A 18 1.27 1.82 -7.10
CA GLU A 18 -0.06 2.42 -7.20
C GLU A 18 -0.62 2.83 -5.84
N PHE A 19 -1.64 3.70 -5.88
CA PHE A 19 -2.50 3.93 -4.72
C PHE A 19 -3.92 3.50 -5.05
N ALA A 20 -4.61 2.89 -4.08
CA ALA A 20 -6.03 2.60 -4.20
C ALA A 20 -6.81 3.03 -2.95
N ALA A 21 -8.01 3.56 -3.19
CA ALA A 21 -8.98 3.78 -2.14
C ALA A 21 -9.67 2.46 -1.75
N LEU A 22 -9.67 2.15 -0.46
CA LEU A 22 -10.36 1.00 0.09
C LEU A 22 -11.82 1.32 0.39
N PRO A 23 -12.72 0.31 0.43
CA PRO A 23 -14.15 0.51 0.74
C PRO A 23 -14.41 1.17 2.09
N CYS A 24 -13.51 1.00 3.06
CA CYS A 24 -13.58 1.63 4.39
C CYS A 24 -13.14 3.11 4.41
N GLY A 25 -12.73 3.66 3.27
CA GLY A 25 -12.27 5.05 3.14
C GLY A 25 -10.78 5.27 3.44
N CYS A 26 -10.00 4.21 3.66
CA CYS A 26 -8.55 4.33 3.75
C CYS A 26 -7.89 4.39 2.37
N VAL A 27 -6.64 4.86 2.32
CA VAL A 27 -5.79 4.80 1.13
C VAL A 27 -4.67 3.79 1.39
N ALA A 28 -4.51 2.87 0.46
CA ALA A 28 -3.44 1.88 0.45
C ALA A 28 -2.46 2.16 -0.69
N GLY A 29 -1.19 1.85 -0.47
CA GLY A 29 -0.12 1.86 -1.46
C GLY A 29 0.25 0.43 -1.83
N GLY A 30 0.29 0.14 -3.13
CA GLY A 30 0.88 -1.07 -3.68
C GLY A 30 2.38 -0.84 -3.87
N TYR A 31 3.19 -1.82 -3.49
CA TYR A 31 4.64 -1.76 -3.57
C TYR A 31 5.20 -3.04 -4.17
N VAL A 32 6.21 -2.88 -5.03
CA VAL A 32 6.87 -3.99 -5.72
C VAL A 32 8.33 -4.03 -5.29
N ALA A 33 8.79 -5.17 -4.79
CA ALA A 33 10.20 -5.48 -4.60
C ALA A 33 10.69 -6.35 -5.76
N ARG A 34 11.08 -5.71 -6.88
CA ARG A 34 11.40 -6.39 -8.14
C ARG A 34 12.50 -7.45 -8.00
N SER A 35 13.52 -7.17 -7.20
CA SER A 35 14.63 -8.09 -6.96
C SER A 35 14.25 -9.33 -6.13
N LEU A 36 13.07 -9.31 -5.49
CA LEU A 36 12.54 -10.37 -4.64
C LEU A 36 11.25 -10.98 -5.21
N GLU A 37 10.78 -10.50 -6.36
CA GLU A 37 9.50 -10.90 -6.97
C GLU A 37 8.32 -10.84 -6.00
N LEU A 38 8.30 -9.82 -5.13
CA LEU A 38 7.33 -9.67 -4.05
C LEU A 38 6.48 -8.41 -4.23
N ASP A 39 5.17 -8.57 -4.16
CA ASP A 39 4.20 -7.47 -4.08
C ASP A 39 3.67 -7.36 -2.65
N VAL A 40 3.67 -6.14 -2.10
CA VAL A 40 3.10 -5.85 -0.78
C VAL A 40 2.14 -4.68 -0.87
N VAL A 41 1.10 -4.72 -0.04
CA VAL A 41 0.17 -3.61 0.10
C VAL A 41 0.23 -3.12 1.53
N ALA A 42 0.47 -1.82 1.70
CA ALA A 42 0.50 -1.17 3.00
C ALA A 42 -0.55 -0.06 3.05
N LEU A 43 -1.08 0.19 4.24
CA LEU A 43 -1.95 1.33 4.48
C LEU A 43 -1.10 2.60 4.52
N GLU A 44 -1.47 3.59 3.73
CA GLU A 44 -0.77 4.89 3.68
C GLU A 44 -1.49 5.92 4.55
N VAL A 45 -2.83 5.91 4.45
CA VAL A 45 -3.68 6.84 5.18
C VAL A 45 -4.88 6.12 5.74
N LYS A 46 -5.08 6.24 7.05
CA LYS A 46 -6.30 5.80 7.74
C LYS A 46 -7.45 6.74 7.41
N GLY A 47 -8.53 6.19 6.86
CA GLY A 47 -9.76 6.95 6.61
C GLY A 47 -10.41 7.43 7.92
N PRO A 48 -11.01 8.64 7.95
CA PRO A 48 -11.55 9.24 9.16
C PRO A 48 -12.72 8.46 9.79
N HIS A 49 -13.36 7.60 9.01
CA HIS A 49 -14.51 6.78 9.45
C HIS A 49 -14.21 5.28 9.44
N CYS A 50 -12.98 4.88 9.14
CA CYS A 50 -12.63 3.47 9.17
C CYS A 50 -12.60 2.99 10.63
N THR A 51 -13.30 1.90 10.93
CA THR A 51 -13.40 1.32 12.28
C THR A 51 -12.49 0.10 12.49
N ALA A 52 -11.83 -0.40 11.44
CA ALA A 52 -10.83 -1.46 11.56
C ALA A 52 -9.67 -0.98 12.45
N GLY A 53 -9.46 -1.67 13.57
CA GLY A 53 -8.45 -1.30 14.56
C GLY A 53 -7.02 -1.63 14.14
N HIS A 54 -6.84 -2.63 13.26
CA HIS A 54 -5.54 -3.01 12.72
C HIS A 54 -5.07 -2.11 11.57
N HIS A 55 -5.94 -1.24 11.05
CA HIS A 55 -5.57 -0.28 10.01
C HIS A 55 -4.82 0.89 10.64
N THR A 56 -3.49 0.89 10.55
CA THR A 56 -2.66 2.05 10.88
C THR A 56 -1.70 2.34 9.73
N ALA A 57 -1.30 3.60 9.55
CA ALA A 57 -0.38 3.95 8.47
C ALA A 57 0.93 3.16 8.62
N GLY A 58 1.43 2.60 7.52
CA GLY A 58 2.57 1.68 7.46
C GLY A 58 2.22 0.21 7.75
N SER A 59 1.01 -0.13 8.19
CA SER A 59 0.61 -1.53 8.39
C SER A 59 0.41 -2.25 7.07
N LEU A 60 0.93 -3.47 6.97
CA LEU A 60 0.62 -4.38 5.87
C LEU A 60 -0.85 -4.79 5.93
N LEU A 61 -1.48 -4.85 4.76
CA LEU A 61 -2.88 -5.21 4.61
C LEU A 61 -3.02 -6.68 4.22
N ALA A 62 -3.99 -7.35 4.82
CA ALA A 62 -4.33 -8.72 4.47
C ALA A 62 -5.15 -8.75 3.17
N THR A 63 -5.22 -9.90 2.50
CA THR A 63 -5.90 -10.02 1.21
C THR A 63 -7.37 -9.59 1.26
N ASP A 64 -8.04 -9.83 2.39
CA ASP A 64 -9.42 -9.43 2.65
C ASP A 64 -9.60 -7.92 2.77
N ASP A 65 -8.59 -7.19 3.26
CA ASP A 65 -8.61 -5.73 3.33
C ASP A 65 -8.59 -5.07 1.93
N VAL A 66 -8.03 -5.77 0.94
CA VAL A 66 -7.66 -5.22 -0.38
C VAL A 66 -8.35 -5.93 -1.56
N ALA A 67 -9.31 -6.80 -1.26
CA ALA A 67 -9.95 -7.67 -2.24
C ALA A 67 -10.48 -6.88 -3.46
N GLY A 68 -9.99 -7.25 -4.65
CA GLY A 68 -10.39 -6.64 -5.92
C GLY A 68 -9.84 -5.23 -6.20
N ARG A 69 -8.96 -4.71 -5.34
CA ARG A 69 -8.29 -3.40 -5.53
C ARG A 69 -6.83 -3.51 -5.89
N PHE A 70 -6.18 -4.58 -5.46
CA PHE A 70 -4.81 -4.91 -5.82
C PHE A 70 -4.76 -6.37 -6.28
N ALA A 71 -3.95 -6.66 -7.29
CA ALA A 71 -3.61 -8.04 -7.63
C ALA A 71 -2.62 -8.55 -6.57
N VAL A 72 -3.12 -9.04 -5.44
CA VAL A 72 -2.25 -9.61 -4.41
C VAL A 72 -1.75 -10.96 -4.91
N VAL A 73 -0.47 -11.03 -5.31
CA VAL A 73 0.21 -12.30 -5.57
C VAL A 73 0.48 -12.95 -4.21
N ARG A 74 -0.02 -14.18 -4.02
CA ARG A 74 0.37 -15.01 -2.87
C ARG A 74 1.75 -15.58 -3.16
N VAL A 75 2.70 -15.36 -2.25
CA VAL A 75 3.95 -16.12 -2.18
C VAL A 75 3.64 -17.54 -1.70
#